data_AF-A0A8I0LU01-F1
#
_entry.id   AF-A0A8I0LU01-F1
#
_cell.length_a   1.000
_cell.length_b   1.000
_cell.length_c   1.000
_cell.angle_alpha   90.00
_cell.angle_beta   90.00
_cell.angle_gamma   90.00
#
_symmetry.space_group_name_H-M   'P 1'
#
loop_
_entity.id
_entity.type
_entity.pdbx_description
1 polymer ?
#
loop_
_entity_poly.entity_id
_entity_poly.type
_entity_poly.pdbx_seq_one_letter_code
_entity_poly.pdbx_strand_id
1 'polypeptide(L)'
;MKKVIVLGAGFSRAISHHMPLMVNLRAQFEDRLGLNHTTFDAFGGDVEAWLAYLASDQPWLGDSENFGNRALFSKSIDVLYDVIINAQEQAEKVEPSWLDRMAWQWSHENVTVLTFNYDTLLETAFQRVGWARSASAFYSAPLTERYPVGSSRMLSASPPRKRVPTVLKLHGSVNWWHGGSNAPLTEQMVYHPHPSTQERSEPLFADLQPFLVPPTSIKNGYYGRSGLVTQWRLAAEALRAADQVDIIGYSFPASDLPTRTFLSSTMRPGAYIRVVDPCLREGAAESALPGRELHLLRQDAQAFAGEDAGTRVSAWYSQEDGGDYLLHFEEDGAVQALSIPNQPYPQEALKQKLVELYGPQEYTQSGRRGSSEAPVTTTEIFIPSSGEPHQNAS
;
A
#
# COMPACT_ATOMS: atom_id res chain seq x y z
N MET A 1 -10.39 9.10 -18.25
CA MET A 1 -8.91 9.00 -18.19
C MET A 1 -8.56 7.79 -17.32
N LYS A 2 -7.61 6.94 -17.73
CA LYS A 2 -7.13 5.81 -16.92
C LYS A 2 -5.85 6.21 -16.18
N LYS A 3 -5.90 6.15 -14.84
CA LYS A 3 -4.79 6.50 -13.94
C LYS A 3 -4.18 5.25 -13.32
N VAL A 4 -2.86 5.18 -13.34
CA VAL A 4 -2.08 4.13 -12.67
C VAL A 4 -1.16 4.78 -11.64
N ILE A 5 -1.08 4.16 -10.47
CA ILE A 5 -0.19 4.59 -9.39
C ILE A 5 0.93 3.57 -9.26
N VAL A 6 2.19 4.00 -9.16
CA VAL A 6 3.35 3.16 -8.90
C VAL A 6 3.97 3.58 -7.57
N LEU A 7 4.03 2.66 -6.60
CA LEU A 7 4.50 2.94 -5.25
C LEU A 7 5.81 2.23 -4.95
N GLY A 8 6.78 2.99 -4.43
CA GLY A 8 8.02 2.48 -3.85
C GLY A 8 8.09 2.72 -2.34
N ALA A 9 9.19 2.28 -1.72
CA ALA A 9 9.35 2.28 -0.26
C ALA A 9 9.26 3.68 0.37
N GLY A 10 9.53 4.74 -0.40
CA GLY A 10 9.36 6.13 0.03
C GLY A 10 7.91 6.48 0.39
N PHE A 11 6.92 5.82 -0.23
CA PHE A 11 5.51 6.02 0.11
C PHE A 11 5.20 5.51 1.54
N SER A 12 5.60 4.29 1.87
CA SER A 12 5.43 3.73 3.22
C SER A 12 6.24 4.53 4.25
N ARG A 13 7.42 5.03 3.88
CA ARG A 13 8.23 5.94 4.70
C ARG A 13 7.53 7.27 4.99
N ALA A 14 6.78 7.80 4.03
CA ALA A 14 5.99 9.02 4.21
C ALA A 14 4.76 8.80 5.10
N ILE A 15 4.19 7.58 5.12
CA ILE A 15 3.14 7.21 6.07
C ILE A 15 3.70 7.19 7.50
N SER A 16 4.87 6.56 7.68
CA SER A 16 5.52 6.48 8.98
C SER A 16 7.03 6.39 8.88
N HIS A 17 7.72 7.18 9.71
CA HIS A 17 9.18 7.15 9.86
C HIS A 17 9.72 5.82 10.42
N HIS A 18 8.86 4.94 10.93
CA HIS A 18 9.26 3.60 11.35
C HIS A 18 9.47 2.67 10.16
N MET A 19 8.84 2.93 9.01
CA MET A 19 8.99 2.08 7.83
C MET A 19 10.43 2.14 7.30
N PRO A 20 11.08 0.98 7.11
CA PRO A 20 12.50 0.93 6.76
C PRO A 20 12.72 1.25 5.27
N LEU A 21 13.85 1.86 4.97
CA LEU A 21 14.45 1.88 3.64
C LEU A 21 15.58 0.83 3.56
N MET A 22 16.05 0.52 2.36
CA MET A 22 17.17 -0.43 2.15
C MET A 22 18.39 -0.12 3.02
N VAL A 23 18.71 1.16 3.20
CA VAL A 23 19.86 1.61 4.01
C VAL A 23 19.71 1.25 5.49
N ASN A 24 18.49 1.01 5.97
CA ASN A 24 18.20 0.67 7.36
C ASN A 24 18.31 -0.85 7.65
N LEU A 25 18.31 -1.69 6.62
CA LEU A 25 18.26 -3.14 6.79
C LEU A 25 19.59 -3.73 7.26
N ARG A 26 20.73 -3.10 6.93
CA ARG A 26 22.07 -3.59 7.33
C ARG A 26 22.15 -3.83 8.83
N ALA A 27 21.85 -2.79 9.62
CA ALA A 27 21.93 -2.85 11.07
C ALA A 27 20.97 -3.91 11.66
N GLN A 28 19.81 -4.12 11.04
CA GLN A 28 18.86 -5.15 11.46
C GLN A 28 19.41 -6.57 11.21
N PHE A 29 20.08 -6.79 10.08
CA PHE A 29 20.72 -8.07 9.79
C PHE A 29 21.92 -8.32 10.71
N GLU A 30 22.76 -7.31 10.95
CA GLU A 30 23.90 -7.42 11.87
C GLU A 30 23.44 -7.85 13.27
N ASP A 31 22.45 -7.16 13.83
CA ASP A 31 21.93 -7.41 15.17
C ASP A 31 21.20 -8.77 15.26
N ARG A 32 20.19 -9.01 14.42
CA ARG A 32 19.31 -10.18 14.57
C ARG A 32 19.91 -11.50 14.10
N LEU A 33 20.86 -11.46 13.17
CA LEU A 33 21.55 -12.67 12.69
C LEU A 33 22.92 -12.86 13.36
N GLY A 34 23.34 -11.94 14.24
CA GLY A 34 24.64 -11.98 14.91
C GLY A 34 25.82 -11.91 13.93
N LEU A 35 25.68 -11.10 12.86
CA LEU A 35 26.73 -10.97 11.84
C LEU A 35 27.83 -10.04 12.33
N ASN A 36 29.06 -10.28 11.86
CA ASN A 36 30.16 -9.37 12.12
C ASN A 36 29.96 -8.07 11.30
N HIS A 37 30.30 -6.90 11.85
CA HIS A 37 30.25 -5.61 11.14
C HIS A 37 30.98 -5.62 9.80
N THR A 38 32.01 -6.46 9.63
CA THR A 38 32.78 -6.61 8.39
C THR A 38 32.12 -7.48 7.32
N THR A 39 30.96 -8.10 7.61
CA THR A 39 30.27 -9.04 6.70
C THR A 39 29.93 -8.40 5.36
N PHE A 40 29.61 -7.11 5.37
CA PHE A 40 29.20 -6.36 4.19
C PHE A 40 30.37 -5.72 3.44
N ASP A 41 31.60 -5.76 3.99
CA ASP A 41 32.75 -5.04 3.43
C ASP A 41 33.13 -5.56 2.04
N ALA A 42 33.04 -6.88 1.85
CA ALA A 42 33.25 -7.52 0.55
C ALA A 42 32.25 -7.05 -0.52
N PHE A 43 31.13 -6.45 -0.12
CA PHE A 43 30.07 -5.94 -0.97
C PHE A 43 30.03 -4.40 -0.97
N GLY A 44 31.06 -3.72 -0.44
CA GLY A 44 31.09 -2.26 -0.34
C GLY A 44 30.00 -1.69 0.57
N GLY A 45 29.49 -2.49 1.52
CA GLY A 45 28.36 -2.12 2.37
C GLY A 45 26.98 -2.34 1.75
N ASP A 46 26.90 -2.88 0.53
CA ASP A 46 25.65 -3.09 -0.20
C ASP A 46 24.93 -4.37 0.26
N VAL A 47 23.80 -4.18 0.95
CA VAL A 47 22.93 -5.25 1.45
C VAL A 47 22.27 -6.02 0.31
N GLU A 48 21.92 -5.36 -0.79
CA GLU A 48 21.29 -6.00 -1.95
C GLU A 48 22.28 -6.94 -2.64
N ALA A 49 23.54 -6.50 -2.80
CA ALA A 49 24.59 -7.32 -3.36
C ALA A 49 24.91 -8.55 -2.47
N TRP A 50 24.95 -8.35 -1.15
CA TRP A 50 25.12 -9.44 -0.18
C TRP A 50 23.99 -10.47 -0.25
N LEU A 51 22.72 -10.02 -0.24
CA LEU A 51 21.58 -10.92 -0.37
C LEU A 51 21.58 -11.66 -1.72
N ALA A 52 21.99 -11.00 -2.81
CA ALA A 52 22.11 -11.64 -4.13
C ALA A 52 23.18 -12.74 -4.15
N TYR A 53 24.31 -12.52 -3.47
CA TYR A 53 25.36 -13.52 -3.26
C TYR A 53 24.84 -14.73 -2.49
N LEU A 54 24.07 -14.52 -1.41
CA LEU A 54 23.54 -15.63 -0.60
C LEU A 54 22.44 -16.43 -1.33
N ALA A 55 21.67 -15.76 -2.20
CA ALA A 55 20.55 -16.37 -2.91
C ALA A 55 20.97 -17.35 -4.04
N SER A 56 22.21 -17.28 -4.50
CA SER A 56 22.69 -18.06 -5.66
C SER A 56 23.87 -18.94 -5.28
N ASP A 57 23.96 -20.12 -5.88
CA ASP A 57 25.13 -20.96 -5.74
C ASP A 57 26.34 -20.30 -6.40
N GLN A 58 27.45 -20.31 -5.67
CA GLN A 58 28.70 -19.75 -6.13
C GLN A 58 29.57 -20.88 -6.70
N PRO A 59 30.04 -20.77 -7.95
CA PRO A 59 30.78 -21.84 -8.61
C PRO A 59 32.17 -22.11 -8.00
N TRP A 60 32.68 -21.20 -7.17
CA TRP A 60 33.95 -21.35 -6.45
C TRP A 60 33.78 -21.87 -5.01
N LEU A 61 32.55 -22.09 -4.55
CA LEU A 61 32.26 -22.65 -3.22
C LEU A 61 31.85 -24.11 -3.33
N GLY A 62 32.13 -24.88 -2.28
CA GLY A 62 31.63 -26.25 -2.16
C GLY A 62 30.13 -26.28 -1.82
N ASP A 63 29.49 -27.44 -2.03
CA ASP A 63 28.05 -27.62 -1.75
C ASP A 63 27.68 -27.25 -0.31
N SER A 64 28.50 -27.64 0.66
CA SER A 64 28.26 -27.32 2.08
C SER A 64 28.23 -25.81 2.36
N GLU A 65 29.08 -25.04 1.70
CA GLU A 65 29.13 -23.59 1.84
C GLU A 65 27.95 -22.94 1.14
N ASN A 66 27.59 -23.40 -0.06
CA ASN A 66 26.40 -22.95 -0.78
C ASN A 66 25.11 -23.26 0.01
N PHE A 67 25.02 -24.42 0.67
CA PHE A 67 23.91 -24.70 1.59
C PHE A 67 23.89 -23.75 2.79
N GLY A 68 25.06 -23.40 3.34
CA GLY A 68 25.20 -22.37 4.37
C GLY A 68 24.67 -21.00 3.91
N ASN A 69 25.04 -20.58 2.70
CA ASN A 69 24.55 -19.35 2.08
C ASN A 69 23.03 -19.33 1.95
N ARG A 70 22.44 -20.41 1.41
CA ARG A 70 20.98 -20.55 1.27
C ARG A 70 20.26 -20.52 2.62
N ALA A 71 20.82 -21.15 3.64
CA ALA A 71 20.26 -21.12 4.99
C ALA A 71 20.31 -19.71 5.58
N LEU A 72 21.43 -18.99 5.43
CA LEU A 72 21.56 -17.62 5.88
C LEU A 72 20.64 -16.66 5.11
N PHE A 73 20.49 -16.87 3.81
CA PHE A 73 19.54 -16.16 2.98
C PHE A 73 18.11 -16.32 3.51
N SER A 74 17.67 -17.56 3.77
CA SER A 74 16.34 -17.83 4.33
C SER A 74 16.11 -17.09 5.64
N LYS A 75 17.06 -17.16 6.59
CA LYS A 75 16.99 -16.42 7.85
C LYS A 75 16.93 -14.90 7.65
N SER A 76 17.58 -14.39 6.61
CA SER A 76 17.53 -12.96 6.27
C SER A 76 16.15 -12.55 5.77
N ILE A 77 15.41 -13.44 5.10
CA ILE A 77 14.02 -13.17 4.71
C ILE A 77 13.10 -13.15 5.93
N ASP A 78 13.30 -14.05 6.89
CA ASP A 78 12.55 -14.04 8.15
C ASP A 78 12.79 -12.74 8.93
N VAL A 79 14.06 -12.30 9.03
CA VAL A 79 14.39 -11.00 9.65
C VAL A 79 13.77 -9.84 8.89
N LEU A 80 13.82 -9.84 7.56
CA LEU A 80 13.18 -8.80 6.75
C LEU A 80 11.68 -8.74 7.02
N TYR A 81 11.01 -9.90 7.05
CA TYR A 81 9.60 -10.01 7.38
C TYR A 81 9.29 -9.40 8.74
N ASP A 82 10.03 -9.78 9.79
CA ASP A 82 9.82 -9.27 11.14
C ASP A 82 10.02 -7.76 11.21
N VAL A 83 11.05 -7.23 10.54
CA VAL A 83 11.32 -5.78 10.52
C VAL A 83 10.15 -5.03 9.92
N ILE A 84 9.58 -5.52 8.80
CA ILE A 84 8.43 -4.88 8.16
C ILE A 84 7.18 -4.97 9.02
N ILE A 85 6.87 -6.15 9.59
CA ILE A 85 5.70 -6.32 10.49
C ILE A 85 5.80 -5.38 11.68
N ASN A 86 6.93 -5.36 12.38
CA ASN A 86 7.12 -4.50 13.55
C ASN A 86 6.97 -3.01 13.19
N ALA A 87 7.50 -2.59 12.03
CA ALA A 87 7.39 -1.21 11.56
C ALA A 87 5.95 -0.85 11.18
N GLN A 88 5.24 -1.76 10.51
CA GLN A 88 3.85 -1.60 10.15
C GLN A 88 2.97 -1.47 11.41
N GLU A 89 3.17 -2.30 12.43
CA GLU A 89 2.44 -2.20 13.69
C GLU A 89 2.65 -0.84 14.39
N GLN A 90 3.82 -0.22 14.26
CA GLN A 90 4.00 1.16 14.77
C GLN A 90 3.30 2.19 13.88
N ALA A 91 3.34 2.01 12.56
CA ALA A 91 2.67 2.90 11.61
C ALA A 91 1.14 2.91 11.81
N GLU A 92 0.54 1.74 12.03
CA GLU A 92 -0.90 1.58 12.26
C GLU A 92 -1.39 2.23 13.57
N LYS A 93 -0.50 2.56 14.51
CA LYS A 93 -0.89 3.28 15.76
C LYS A 93 -1.18 4.76 15.53
N VAL A 94 -0.50 5.39 14.57
CA VAL A 94 -0.61 6.82 14.28
C VAL A 94 -0.61 7.01 12.78
N GLU A 95 -1.79 6.86 12.20
CA GLU A 95 -1.96 6.95 10.74
C GLU A 95 -2.30 8.38 10.34
N PRO A 96 -1.66 8.91 9.29
CA PRO A 96 -1.88 10.28 8.89
C PRO A 96 -3.19 10.42 8.11
N SER A 97 -3.94 11.49 8.37
CA SER A 97 -5.24 11.76 7.73
C SER A 97 -5.16 11.86 6.21
N TRP A 98 -4.02 12.29 5.66
CA TRP A 98 -3.82 12.38 4.21
C TRP A 98 -3.93 11.01 3.52
N LEU A 99 -3.56 9.92 4.21
CA LEU A 99 -3.60 8.57 3.64
C LEU A 99 -5.05 8.12 3.41
N ASP A 100 -5.96 8.43 4.33
CA ASP A 100 -7.39 8.13 4.16
C ASP A 100 -8.00 8.95 3.02
N ARG A 101 -7.64 10.24 2.91
CA ARG A 101 -8.09 11.09 1.79
C ARG A 101 -7.62 10.55 0.44
N MET A 102 -6.36 10.09 0.37
CA MET A 102 -5.83 9.44 -0.82
C MET A 102 -6.54 8.13 -1.12
N ALA A 103 -6.75 7.29 -0.11
CA ALA A 103 -7.47 6.02 -0.26
C ALA A 103 -8.89 6.25 -0.80
N TRP A 104 -9.60 7.26 -0.29
CA TRP A 104 -10.88 7.69 -0.85
C TRP A 104 -10.76 8.14 -2.32
N GLN A 105 -9.83 9.05 -2.64
CA GLN A 105 -9.64 9.56 -4.01
C GLN A 105 -9.36 8.42 -4.99
N TRP A 106 -8.40 7.56 -4.66
CA TRP A 106 -7.98 6.45 -5.52
C TRP A 106 -9.07 5.38 -5.67
N SER A 107 -9.89 5.20 -4.64
CA SER A 107 -11.03 4.30 -4.75
C SER A 107 -12.13 4.90 -5.63
N HIS A 108 -12.40 6.20 -5.50
CA HIS A 108 -13.34 6.93 -6.35
C HIS A 108 -12.91 6.90 -7.83
N GLU A 109 -11.64 7.18 -8.10
CA GLU A 109 -11.04 7.10 -9.43
C GLU A 109 -10.91 5.65 -9.94
N ASN A 110 -11.13 4.65 -9.08
CA ASN A 110 -10.97 3.22 -9.34
C ASN A 110 -9.61 2.91 -9.98
N VAL A 111 -8.54 3.44 -9.39
CA VAL A 111 -7.18 3.33 -9.91
C VAL A 111 -6.65 1.90 -9.83
N THR A 112 -5.63 1.61 -10.65
CA THR A 112 -4.77 0.44 -10.45
C THR A 112 -3.46 0.89 -9.81
N VAL A 113 -3.16 0.33 -8.64
CA VAL A 113 -1.93 0.58 -7.89
C VAL A 113 -0.97 -0.58 -8.12
N LEU A 114 0.23 -0.28 -8.61
CA LEU A 114 1.38 -1.18 -8.69
C LEU A 114 2.28 -0.82 -7.51
N THR A 115 2.64 -1.79 -6.67
CA THR A 115 3.50 -1.51 -5.52
C THR A 115 4.61 -2.54 -5.40
N PHE A 116 5.80 -2.03 -5.06
CA PHE A 116 6.98 -2.83 -4.72
C PHE A 116 7.11 -3.04 -3.20
N ASN A 117 6.19 -2.48 -2.42
CA ASN A 117 6.25 -2.49 -0.97
C ASN A 117 5.59 -3.75 -0.40
N TYR A 118 6.23 -4.34 0.60
CA TYR A 118 5.75 -5.56 1.26
C TYR A 118 4.62 -5.32 2.27
N ASP A 119 4.60 -4.13 2.90
CA ASP A 119 3.61 -3.77 3.92
C ASP A 119 2.18 -3.68 3.37
N THR A 120 1.18 -3.64 4.23
CA THR A 120 -0.25 -3.56 3.84
C THR A 120 -0.90 -2.24 4.22
N LEU A 121 -0.13 -1.16 4.45
CA LEU A 121 -0.65 0.11 4.96
C LEU A 121 -1.71 0.74 4.05
N LEU A 122 -1.50 0.64 2.73
CA LEU A 122 -2.48 1.14 1.75
C LEU A 122 -3.76 0.30 1.76
N GLU A 123 -3.65 -1.02 1.86
CA GLU A 123 -4.80 -1.90 1.93
C GLU A 123 -5.59 -1.70 3.23
N THR A 124 -4.90 -1.47 4.36
CA THR A 124 -5.53 -1.07 5.62
C THR A 124 -6.28 0.26 5.44
N ALA A 125 -5.69 1.24 4.74
CA ALA A 125 -6.37 2.49 4.42
C ALA A 125 -7.63 2.28 3.56
N PHE A 126 -7.56 1.48 2.49
CA PHE A 126 -8.73 1.14 1.68
C PHE A 126 -9.84 0.40 2.45
N GLN A 127 -9.47 -0.42 3.45
CA GLN A 127 -10.45 -1.04 4.34
C GLN A 127 -11.11 -0.03 5.27
N ARG A 128 -10.33 0.89 5.86
CA ARG A 128 -10.85 1.93 6.76
C ARG A 128 -11.89 2.82 6.08
N VAL A 129 -11.62 3.21 4.83
CA VAL A 129 -12.56 4.02 4.03
C VAL A 129 -13.77 3.22 3.51
N GLY A 130 -13.90 1.95 3.89
CA GLY A 130 -15.14 1.18 3.74
C GLY A 130 -15.42 0.60 2.35
N TRP A 131 -14.45 0.60 1.43
CA TRP A 131 -14.65 0.13 0.06
C TRP A 131 -14.72 -1.40 -0.05
N ALA A 132 -14.01 -2.12 0.81
CA ALA A 132 -14.12 -3.57 0.96
C ALA A 132 -13.96 -4.01 2.41
N ARG A 133 -14.53 -5.17 2.74
CA ARG A 133 -14.47 -5.76 4.09
C ARG A 133 -13.18 -6.53 4.38
N SER A 134 -12.36 -6.78 3.37
CA SER A 134 -11.11 -7.56 3.47
C SER A 134 -10.10 -7.03 2.47
N ALA A 135 -8.81 -6.98 2.85
CA ALA A 135 -7.71 -6.65 1.95
C ALA A 135 -7.65 -7.56 0.73
N SER A 136 -8.05 -8.83 0.89
CA SER A 136 -8.06 -9.81 -0.21
C SER A 136 -8.90 -9.36 -1.40
N ALA A 137 -9.90 -8.49 -1.19
CA ALA A 137 -10.73 -7.95 -2.26
C ALA A 137 -10.00 -6.97 -3.20
N PHE A 138 -8.88 -6.38 -2.76
CA PHE A 138 -8.10 -5.45 -3.59
C PHE A 138 -7.06 -6.17 -4.45
N TYR A 139 -6.68 -7.40 -4.08
CA TYR A 139 -5.67 -8.16 -4.81
C TYR A 139 -6.27 -8.84 -6.03
N SER A 140 -5.69 -8.58 -7.21
CA SER A 140 -5.94 -9.40 -8.41
C SER A 140 -5.00 -10.62 -8.48
N ALA A 141 -4.85 -11.33 -7.35
CA ALA A 141 -4.09 -12.58 -7.25
C ALA A 141 -5.01 -13.73 -6.80
N PRO A 142 -4.78 -14.97 -7.29
CA PRO A 142 -5.49 -16.15 -6.79
C PRO A 142 -4.92 -16.57 -5.43
N LEU A 143 -5.29 -15.83 -4.38
CA LEU A 143 -4.91 -16.13 -3.01
C LEU A 143 -5.89 -17.11 -2.37
N THR A 144 -5.36 -18.14 -1.74
CA THR A 144 -6.15 -19.11 -0.97
C THR A 144 -6.36 -18.57 0.44
N GLU A 145 -7.61 -18.42 0.87
CA GLU A 145 -7.93 -18.14 2.28
C GLU A 145 -8.08 -19.47 3.05
N ARG A 146 -7.40 -19.59 4.19
CA ARG A 146 -7.53 -20.74 5.11
C ARG A 146 -8.47 -20.38 6.25
N TYR A 147 -9.28 -21.34 6.69
CA TYR A 147 -10.21 -21.16 7.80
C TYR A 147 -10.16 -22.34 8.79
N PRO A 148 -10.45 -22.12 10.08
CA PRO A 148 -10.57 -23.20 11.05
C PRO A 148 -11.65 -24.20 10.64
N VAL A 149 -11.44 -25.47 11.01
CA VAL A 149 -12.45 -26.52 10.90
C VAL A 149 -13.71 -26.10 11.69
N GLY A 150 -14.88 -26.22 11.07
CA GLY A 150 -16.15 -25.83 11.68
C GLY A 150 -16.50 -24.33 11.58
N SER A 151 -15.73 -23.55 10.82
CA SER A 151 -16.10 -22.16 10.50
C SER A 151 -17.36 -22.09 9.63
N SER A 152 -18.42 -21.45 10.14
CA SER A 152 -19.71 -21.27 9.44
C SER A 152 -19.70 -20.10 8.45
N ARG A 153 -18.53 -19.68 7.93
CA ARG A 153 -18.45 -18.61 6.94
C ARG A 153 -19.03 -19.13 5.62
N MET A 154 -20.28 -18.75 5.35
CA MET A 154 -20.92 -18.97 4.05
C MET A 154 -20.09 -18.28 2.96
N LEU A 155 -19.64 -19.06 1.99
CA LEU A 155 -19.01 -18.60 0.74
C LEU A 155 -20.02 -17.77 -0.05
N SER A 156 -20.07 -16.46 0.21
CA SER A 156 -20.71 -15.52 -0.71
C SER A 156 -19.63 -14.99 -1.66
N ALA A 157 -19.49 -15.64 -2.82
CA ALA A 157 -18.71 -15.13 -3.94
C ALA A 157 -19.49 -14.04 -4.72
N SER A 158 -20.23 -13.20 -4.01
CA SER A 158 -20.84 -12.04 -4.65
C SER A 158 -19.71 -11.06 -4.99
N PRO A 159 -19.54 -10.66 -6.26
CA PRO A 159 -18.60 -9.59 -6.58
C PRO A 159 -18.95 -8.35 -5.75
N PRO A 160 -17.95 -7.57 -5.31
CA PRO A 160 -18.22 -6.37 -4.53
C PRO A 160 -19.24 -5.50 -5.27
N ARG A 161 -20.26 -5.02 -4.54
CA ARG A 161 -21.35 -4.22 -5.13
C ARG A 161 -20.86 -2.92 -5.76
N LYS A 162 -19.66 -2.47 -5.38
CA LYS A 162 -18.94 -1.32 -5.94
C LYS A 162 -17.67 -1.81 -6.60
N ARG A 163 -17.21 -1.12 -7.65
CA ARG A 163 -15.85 -1.30 -8.15
C ARG A 163 -14.87 -0.92 -7.03
N VAL A 164 -13.83 -1.70 -6.85
CA VAL A 164 -12.80 -1.46 -5.83
C VAL A 164 -11.47 -1.19 -6.55
N PRO A 165 -10.61 -0.32 -6.00
CA PRO A 165 -9.28 -0.14 -6.56
C PRO A 165 -8.53 -1.46 -6.58
N THR A 166 -7.65 -1.62 -7.56
CA THR A 166 -6.84 -2.83 -7.70
C THR A 166 -5.45 -2.58 -7.15
N VAL A 167 -4.94 -3.48 -6.30
CA VAL A 167 -3.57 -3.45 -5.79
C VAL A 167 -2.80 -4.64 -6.33
N LEU A 168 -1.72 -4.33 -7.05
CA LEU A 168 -0.81 -5.30 -7.65
C LEU A 168 0.53 -5.30 -6.90
N LYS A 169 0.77 -6.36 -6.11
CA LYS A 169 1.99 -6.56 -5.31
C LYS A 169 3.05 -7.28 -6.15
N LEU A 170 4.03 -6.53 -6.65
CA LEU A 170 5.03 -7.02 -7.60
C LEU A 170 6.23 -7.72 -6.96
N HIS A 171 6.44 -7.49 -5.65
CA HIS A 171 7.49 -8.13 -4.86
C HIS A 171 6.92 -9.04 -3.74
N GLY A 172 5.66 -9.46 -3.85
CA GLY A 172 4.99 -10.18 -2.76
C GLY A 172 4.52 -9.23 -1.65
N SER A 173 4.14 -9.79 -0.50
CA SER A 173 3.49 -9.05 0.57
C SER A 173 3.65 -9.79 1.90
N VAL A 174 3.67 -9.07 3.03
CA VAL A 174 3.76 -9.69 4.36
C VAL A 174 2.53 -10.52 4.72
N ASN A 175 1.39 -10.27 4.07
CA ASN A 175 0.18 -11.09 4.23
C ASN A 175 0.04 -12.22 3.18
N TRP A 176 1.09 -12.51 2.40
CA TRP A 176 1.12 -13.61 1.42
C TRP A 176 2.11 -14.68 1.85
N TRP A 177 1.67 -15.92 1.94
CA TRP A 177 2.47 -17.04 2.45
C TRP A 177 2.48 -18.21 1.45
N HIS A 178 3.48 -19.09 1.53
CA HIS A 178 3.64 -20.23 0.63
C HIS A 178 4.35 -21.41 1.31
N GLY A 179 4.33 -22.60 0.70
CA GLY A 179 4.94 -23.82 1.24
C GLY A 179 6.48 -23.87 1.17
N GLY A 180 7.12 -22.74 0.89
CA GLY A 180 8.57 -22.61 0.86
C GLY A 180 9.26 -22.83 -0.48
N SER A 181 10.60 -22.93 -0.40
CA SER A 181 11.50 -23.05 -1.55
C SER A 181 11.32 -24.35 -2.34
N ASN A 182 10.87 -25.41 -1.68
CA ASN A 182 10.61 -26.72 -2.30
C ASN A 182 9.19 -26.86 -2.86
N ALA A 183 8.32 -25.88 -2.61
CA ALA A 183 6.96 -25.96 -3.09
C ALA A 183 6.86 -25.76 -4.61
N PRO A 184 5.92 -26.43 -5.30
CA PRO A 184 5.76 -26.28 -6.74
C PRO A 184 5.54 -24.83 -7.17
N LEU A 185 6.07 -24.44 -8.33
CA LEU A 185 5.85 -23.08 -8.88
C LEU A 185 4.38 -22.77 -9.17
N THR A 186 3.54 -23.80 -9.29
CA THR A 186 2.09 -23.71 -9.48
C THR A 186 1.31 -23.60 -8.19
N GLU A 187 1.96 -23.72 -7.02
CA GLU A 187 1.31 -23.56 -5.72
C GLU A 187 0.66 -22.17 -5.64
N GLN A 188 -0.59 -22.14 -5.17
CA GLN A 188 -1.28 -20.89 -4.88
C GLN A 188 -0.76 -20.30 -3.58
N MET A 189 -0.50 -18.99 -3.59
CA MET A 189 -0.15 -18.27 -2.38
C MET A 189 -1.36 -18.25 -1.44
N VAL A 190 -1.08 -18.32 -0.15
CA VAL A 190 -2.09 -18.30 0.91
C VAL A 190 -2.17 -16.88 1.47
N TYR A 191 -3.39 -16.36 1.59
CA TYR A 191 -3.64 -15.10 2.28
C TYR A 191 -3.58 -15.34 3.79
N HIS A 192 -2.62 -14.69 4.45
CA HIS A 192 -2.46 -14.69 5.89
C HIS A 192 -2.87 -13.33 6.45
N PRO A 193 -4.06 -13.18 7.07
CA PRO A 193 -4.49 -11.90 7.62
C PRO A 193 -3.55 -11.40 8.72
N HIS A 194 -3.58 -10.10 9.01
CA HIS A 194 -2.62 -9.42 9.88
C HIS A 194 -2.48 -10.07 11.29
N PRO A 195 -1.26 -10.09 11.87
CA PRO A 195 -0.95 -10.68 13.18
C PRO A 195 -1.85 -10.30 14.35
N SER A 196 -2.42 -9.09 14.36
CA SER A 196 -3.35 -8.64 15.41
C SER A 196 -4.63 -9.50 15.55
N THR A 197 -4.85 -10.48 14.67
CA THR A 197 -5.92 -11.49 14.74
C THR A 197 -5.45 -12.90 15.17
N GLN A 198 -4.18 -13.08 15.57
CA GLN A 198 -3.47 -14.37 15.59
C GLN A 198 -3.84 -15.38 16.68
N GLU A 199 -4.38 -15.00 17.85
CA GLU A 199 -4.46 -15.94 18.99
C GLU A 199 -5.28 -17.24 18.72
N ARG A 200 -6.06 -17.31 17.63
CA ARG A 200 -6.86 -18.49 17.27
C ARG A 200 -6.49 -19.18 15.96
N SER A 201 -5.43 -18.77 15.26
CA SER A 201 -5.18 -19.24 13.87
C SER A 201 -3.78 -19.78 13.56
N GLU A 202 -2.81 -19.73 14.47
CA GLU A 202 -1.44 -20.21 14.19
C GLU A 202 -1.33 -21.65 13.63
N PRO A 203 -2.10 -22.65 14.11
CA PRO A 203 -2.02 -24.00 13.54
C PRO A 203 -2.42 -24.08 12.06
N LEU A 204 -3.15 -23.09 11.53
CA LEU A 204 -3.59 -23.06 10.13
C LEU A 204 -2.50 -22.66 9.16
N PHE A 205 -1.42 -22.05 9.63
CA PHE A 205 -0.36 -21.49 8.80
C PHE A 205 1.03 -22.04 9.17
N ALA A 206 1.12 -22.98 10.12
CA ALA A 206 2.38 -23.52 10.64
C ALA A 206 3.25 -24.25 9.60
N ASP A 207 2.67 -24.69 8.48
CA ASP A 207 3.34 -25.33 7.34
C ASP A 207 3.87 -24.34 6.29
N LEU A 208 3.64 -23.04 6.49
CA LEU A 208 3.90 -22.01 5.50
C LEU A 208 4.96 -21.01 5.98
N GLN A 209 5.51 -20.26 5.04
CA GLN A 209 6.45 -19.16 5.29
C GLN A 209 6.06 -17.93 4.47
N PRO A 210 6.49 -16.71 4.88
CA PRO A 210 6.15 -15.49 4.16
C PRO A 210 6.73 -15.48 2.74
N PHE A 211 5.94 -14.99 1.78
CA PHE A 211 6.35 -14.84 0.40
C PHE A 211 6.76 -13.40 0.10
N LEU A 212 8.06 -13.14 0.25
CA LEU A 212 8.70 -11.89 -0.14
C LEU A 212 9.66 -12.16 -1.30
N VAL A 213 9.53 -11.40 -2.39
CA VAL A 213 10.59 -11.33 -3.41
C VAL A 213 11.68 -10.46 -2.79
N PRO A 214 12.86 -11.01 -2.49
CA PRO A 214 13.88 -10.28 -1.75
C PRO A 214 14.38 -9.07 -2.55
N PRO A 215 14.93 -8.04 -1.89
CA PRO A 215 15.60 -6.93 -2.55
C PRO A 215 16.99 -7.38 -3.02
N THR A 216 17.04 -8.31 -3.95
CA THR A 216 18.24 -8.77 -4.66
C THR A 216 18.15 -8.38 -6.12
N SER A 217 19.31 -8.26 -6.78
CA SER A 217 19.37 -8.11 -8.23
C SER A 217 18.94 -9.39 -8.97
N ILE A 218 19.00 -10.55 -8.30
CA ILE A 218 18.65 -11.86 -8.86
C ILE A 218 17.27 -12.28 -8.35
N LYS A 219 16.23 -12.02 -9.16
CA LYS A 219 14.83 -12.28 -8.80
C LYS A 219 14.18 -13.43 -9.59
N ASN A 220 14.90 -14.03 -10.53
CA ASN A 220 14.36 -14.98 -11.52
C ASN A 220 13.69 -16.22 -10.90
N GLY A 221 14.21 -16.72 -9.77
CA GLY A 221 13.62 -17.86 -9.06
C GLY A 221 12.23 -17.58 -8.46
N TYR A 222 11.89 -16.30 -8.24
CA TYR A 222 10.62 -15.88 -7.66
C TYR A 222 9.57 -15.56 -8.73
N TYR A 223 10.00 -14.98 -9.84
CA TYR A 223 9.10 -14.61 -10.95
C TYR A 223 8.54 -15.80 -11.73
N GLY A 224 9.02 -17.03 -11.47
CA GLY A 224 8.45 -18.25 -12.02
C GLY A 224 7.13 -18.70 -11.38
N ARG A 225 6.75 -18.15 -10.21
CA ARG A 225 5.52 -18.54 -9.51
C ARG A 225 4.29 -17.97 -10.21
N SER A 226 3.30 -18.82 -10.50
CA SER A 226 2.15 -18.49 -11.35
C SER A 226 1.34 -17.28 -10.86
N GLY A 227 1.19 -17.11 -9.55
CA GLY A 227 0.51 -15.97 -8.94
C GLY A 227 1.22 -14.65 -9.22
N LEU A 228 2.55 -14.63 -9.12
CA LEU A 228 3.35 -13.42 -9.35
C LEU A 228 3.45 -13.08 -10.85
N VAL A 229 3.56 -14.09 -11.73
CA VAL A 229 3.49 -13.87 -13.19
C VAL A 229 2.20 -13.16 -13.59
N THR A 230 1.07 -13.56 -13.01
CA THR A 230 -0.23 -12.93 -13.27
C THR A 230 -0.23 -11.46 -12.85
N GLN A 231 0.31 -11.16 -11.68
CA GLN A 231 0.46 -9.79 -11.17
C GLN A 231 1.27 -8.90 -12.12
N TRP A 232 2.43 -9.36 -12.59
CA TRP A 232 3.26 -8.62 -13.55
C TRP A 232 2.58 -8.43 -14.92
N ARG A 233 1.79 -9.41 -15.39
CA ARG A 233 1.02 -9.29 -16.64
C ARG A 233 -0.08 -8.24 -16.51
N LEU A 234 -0.85 -8.27 -15.44
CA LEU A 234 -1.90 -7.27 -15.16
C LEU A 234 -1.31 -5.87 -15.00
N ALA A 235 -0.15 -5.77 -14.35
CA ALA A 235 0.58 -4.51 -14.23
C ALA A 235 1.00 -3.98 -15.62
N ALA A 236 1.46 -4.86 -16.50
CA ALA A 236 1.81 -4.49 -17.86
C ALA A 236 0.60 -3.99 -18.67
N GLU A 237 -0.54 -4.67 -18.55
CA GLU A 237 -1.80 -4.28 -19.19
C GLU A 237 -2.28 -2.92 -18.68
N ALA A 238 -2.22 -2.69 -17.37
CA ALA A 238 -2.58 -1.41 -16.76
C ALA A 238 -1.71 -0.26 -17.28
N LEU A 239 -0.37 -0.42 -17.28
CA LEU A 239 0.57 0.60 -17.76
C LEU A 239 0.43 0.91 -19.25
N ARG A 240 0.11 -0.09 -20.08
CA ARG A 240 -0.14 0.12 -21.53
C ARG A 240 -1.44 0.87 -21.78
N ALA A 241 -2.42 0.71 -20.90
CA ALA A 241 -3.72 1.36 -21.01
C ALA A 241 -3.79 2.73 -20.30
N ALA A 242 -2.77 3.09 -19.51
CA ALA A 242 -2.75 4.31 -18.72
C ALA A 242 -2.63 5.56 -19.59
N ASP A 243 -3.45 6.55 -19.29
CA ASP A 243 -3.31 7.92 -19.79
C ASP A 243 -2.41 8.74 -18.86
N GLN A 244 -2.41 8.41 -17.56
CA GLN A 244 -1.58 9.03 -16.53
C GLN A 244 -0.93 7.98 -15.63
N VAL A 245 0.35 8.21 -15.28
CA VAL A 245 1.09 7.40 -14.32
C VAL A 245 1.73 8.28 -13.25
N ASP A 246 1.36 8.06 -11.99
CA ASP A 246 1.99 8.73 -10.85
C ASP A 246 2.94 7.75 -10.14
N ILE A 247 4.23 8.05 -10.14
CA ILE A 247 5.27 7.25 -9.52
C ILE A 247 5.67 7.92 -8.20
N ILE A 248 5.34 7.31 -7.07
CA ILE A 248 5.45 7.93 -5.74
C ILE A 248 6.39 7.12 -4.85
N GLY A 249 7.45 7.77 -4.35
CA GLY A 249 8.40 7.16 -3.42
C GLY A 249 9.26 6.04 -4.02
N TYR A 250 9.40 5.98 -5.34
CA TYR A 250 10.31 5.06 -6.02
C TYR A 250 11.54 5.82 -6.55
N SER A 251 12.71 5.53 -5.98
CA SER A 251 13.95 6.29 -6.20
C SER A 251 14.72 5.90 -7.46
N PHE A 252 14.19 4.98 -8.28
CA PHE A 252 14.86 4.41 -9.45
C PHE A 252 16.29 3.89 -9.16
N PRO A 253 16.46 2.99 -8.18
CA PRO A 253 17.79 2.48 -7.84
C PRO A 253 18.44 1.78 -9.05
N ALA A 254 19.74 2.01 -9.24
CA ALA A 254 20.46 1.48 -10.40
C ALA A 254 20.46 -0.06 -10.46
N SER A 255 20.46 -0.71 -9.29
CA SER A 255 20.41 -2.16 -9.11
C SER A 255 19.09 -2.80 -9.54
N ASP A 256 17.97 -2.08 -9.47
CA ASP A 256 16.64 -2.58 -9.85
C ASP A 256 16.36 -2.44 -11.35
N LEU A 257 17.31 -2.92 -12.16
CA LEU A 257 17.24 -2.93 -13.61
C LEU A 257 15.97 -3.62 -14.16
N PRO A 258 15.49 -4.76 -13.60
CA PRO A 258 14.26 -5.40 -14.10
C PRO A 258 13.04 -4.48 -14.02
N THR A 259 12.84 -3.79 -12.90
CA THR A 259 11.73 -2.85 -12.72
C THR A 259 11.86 -1.64 -13.64
N ARG A 260 13.06 -1.05 -13.73
CA ARG A 260 13.30 0.09 -14.65
C ARG A 260 13.04 -0.29 -16.10
N THR A 261 13.48 -1.47 -16.52
CA THR A 261 13.22 -2.01 -17.86
C THR A 261 11.74 -2.26 -18.07
N PHE A 262 11.04 -2.83 -17.08
CA PHE A 262 9.61 -3.05 -17.13
C PHE A 262 8.84 -1.74 -17.33
N LEU A 263 9.11 -0.71 -16.53
CA LEU A 263 8.41 0.57 -16.63
C LEU A 263 8.68 1.24 -17.98
N SER A 264 9.95 1.38 -18.38
CA SER A 264 10.33 2.06 -19.63
C SER A 264 9.79 1.37 -20.89
N SER A 265 9.78 0.04 -20.92
CA SER A 265 9.32 -0.75 -22.08
C SER A 265 7.81 -0.93 -22.15
N THR A 266 7.07 -0.68 -21.07
CA THR A 266 5.64 -1.02 -20.98
C THR A 266 4.73 0.19 -20.95
N MET A 267 5.17 1.32 -20.38
CA MET A 267 4.37 2.54 -20.33
C MET A 267 3.98 3.03 -21.72
N ARG A 268 2.73 3.44 -21.90
CA ARG A 268 2.27 4.05 -23.16
C ARG A 268 3.11 5.29 -23.52
N PRO A 269 3.58 5.46 -24.78
CA PRO A 269 4.42 6.59 -25.21
C PRO A 269 3.96 7.98 -24.75
N GLY A 270 2.67 8.29 -24.90
CA GLY A 270 2.09 9.60 -24.55
C GLY A 270 1.35 9.64 -23.21
N ALA A 271 1.66 8.75 -22.27
CA ALA A 271 1.12 8.87 -20.92
C ALA A 271 1.72 10.10 -20.22
N TYR A 272 0.90 10.83 -19.46
CA TYR A 272 1.34 11.89 -18.57
C TYR A 272 1.99 11.27 -17.33
N ILE A 273 3.29 11.53 -17.09
CA ILE A 273 4.04 10.86 -16.03
C ILE A 273 4.47 11.87 -14.97
N ARG A 274 4.04 11.66 -13.72
CA ARG A 274 4.51 12.41 -12.55
C ARG A 274 5.42 11.53 -11.70
N VAL A 275 6.54 12.09 -11.23
CA VAL A 275 7.46 11.42 -10.31
C VAL A 275 7.52 12.22 -9.03
N VAL A 276 7.07 11.63 -7.92
CA VAL A 276 6.97 12.24 -6.59
C VAL A 276 7.99 11.57 -5.68
N ASP A 277 9.10 12.24 -5.43
CA ASP A 277 10.13 11.78 -4.49
C ASP A 277 10.94 12.99 -3.97
N PRO A 278 10.95 13.26 -2.65
CA PRO A 278 11.70 14.38 -2.09
C PRO A 278 13.21 14.21 -2.22
N CYS A 279 13.68 12.97 -2.39
CA CYS A 279 15.09 12.59 -2.46
C CYS A 279 15.51 12.14 -3.87
N LEU A 280 14.75 12.52 -4.90
CA LEU A 280 15.03 12.11 -6.28
C LEU A 280 16.43 12.58 -6.71
N ARG A 281 17.29 11.62 -7.05
CA ARG A 281 18.63 11.91 -7.60
C ARG A 281 18.50 12.51 -8.99
N GLU A 282 19.35 13.49 -9.28
CA GLU A 282 19.38 14.17 -10.58
C GLU A 282 19.62 13.16 -11.72
N GLY A 283 18.78 13.22 -12.76
CA GLY A 283 18.88 12.35 -13.93
C GLY A 283 18.45 10.90 -13.71
N ALA A 284 18.07 10.48 -12.49
CA ALA A 284 17.75 9.08 -12.20
C ALA A 284 16.46 8.61 -12.88
N ALA A 285 15.41 9.43 -12.83
CA ALA A 285 14.13 9.12 -13.46
C ALA A 285 14.24 9.16 -15.00
N GLU A 286 14.94 10.16 -15.53
CA GLU A 286 15.19 10.35 -16.96
C GLU A 286 16.03 9.21 -17.54
N SER A 287 17.06 8.77 -16.81
CA SER A 287 17.85 7.60 -17.18
C SER A 287 17.03 6.31 -17.12
N ALA A 288 16.10 6.19 -16.18
CA ALA A 288 15.23 5.02 -16.05
C ALA A 288 14.10 5.00 -17.09
N LEU A 289 13.63 6.16 -17.55
CA LEU A 289 12.52 6.34 -18.49
C LEU A 289 12.97 7.21 -19.68
N PRO A 290 13.92 6.72 -20.51
CA PRO A 290 14.48 7.52 -21.59
C PRO A 290 13.42 7.89 -22.64
N GLY A 291 13.47 9.13 -23.11
CA GLY A 291 12.58 9.64 -24.16
C GLY A 291 11.15 9.92 -23.70
N ARG A 292 10.91 9.99 -22.39
CA ARG A 292 9.62 10.36 -21.80
C ARG A 292 9.64 11.79 -21.27
N GLU A 293 8.52 12.49 -21.40
CA GLU A 293 8.29 13.75 -20.70
C GLU A 293 7.87 13.44 -19.27
N LEU A 294 8.64 13.94 -18.29
CA LEU A 294 8.47 13.63 -16.88
C LEU A 294 8.19 14.92 -16.09
N HIS A 295 7.15 14.90 -15.26
CA HIS A 295 6.83 15.96 -14.32
C HIS A 295 7.42 15.59 -12.95
N LEU A 296 8.61 16.12 -12.65
CA LEU A 296 9.32 15.81 -11.42
C LEU A 296 8.84 16.71 -10.28
N LEU A 297 8.23 16.10 -9.28
CA LEU A 297 7.72 16.74 -8.07
C LEU A 297 8.63 16.35 -6.90
N ARG A 298 9.49 17.29 -6.48
CA ARG A 298 10.44 17.09 -5.36
C ARG A 298 9.76 17.29 -4.01
N GLN A 299 8.73 16.51 -3.76
CA GLN A 299 7.93 16.54 -2.55
C GLN A 299 7.63 15.12 -2.08
N ASP A 300 7.26 14.96 -0.81
CA ASP A 300 6.84 13.67 -0.27
C ASP A 300 5.38 13.33 -0.64
N ALA A 301 4.96 12.12 -0.29
CA ALA A 301 3.61 11.66 -0.57
C ALA A 301 2.54 12.47 0.18
N GLN A 302 2.86 13.06 1.33
CA GLN A 302 1.92 13.86 2.11
C GLN A 302 1.65 15.21 1.42
N ALA A 303 2.69 15.90 0.97
CA ALA A 303 2.56 17.14 0.22
C ALA A 303 1.78 16.91 -1.08
N PHE A 304 2.11 15.85 -1.82
CA PHE A 304 1.37 15.43 -3.00
C PHE A 304 -0.10 15.13 -2.70
N ALA A 305 -0.39 14.41 -1.60
CA ALA A 305 -1.76 14.19 -1.14
C ALA A 305 -2.49 15.49 -0.79
N GLY A 306 -1.78 16.54 -0.37
CA GLY A 306 -2.33 17.87 -0.14
C GLY A 306 -2.98 18.48 -1.38
N GLU A 307 -2.42 18.19 -2.56
CA GLU A 307 -2.82 18.75 -3.86
C GLU A 307 -3.77 17.81 -4.62
N ASP A 308 -3.51 16.50 -4.55
CA ASP A 308 -4.18 15.50 -5.38
C ASP A 308 -5.30 14.72 -4.67
N ALA A 309 -5.31 14.69 -3.33
CA ALA A 309 -6.38 14.00 -2.61
C ALA A 309 -7.60 14.91 -2.46
N GLY A 310 -8.79 14.32 -2.56
CA GLY A 310 -10.03 15.02 -2.22
C GLY A 310 -10.11 15.39 -0.74
N THR A 311 -11.10 16.20 -0.40
CA THR A 311 -11.34 16.71 0.96
C THR A 311 -12.19 15.73 1.75
N ARG A 312 -11.81 15.46 3.01
CA ARG A 312 -12.66 14.71 3.94
C ARG A 312 -13.45 15.70 4.79
N VAL A 313 -14.77 15.55 4.76
CA VAL A 313 -15.69 16.33 5.58
C VAL A 313 -16.37 15.39 6.58
N SER A 314 -16.09 15.55 7.86
CA SER A 314 -16.77 14.82 8.93
C SER A 314 -17.82 15.74 9.56
N ALA A 315 -19.08 15.33 9.59
CA ALA A 315 -20.17 16.16 10.08
C ALA A 315 -20.99 15.45 11.17
N TRP A 316 -21.38 16.18 12.22
CA TRP A 316 -22.10 15.64 13.37
C TRP A 316 -22.97 16.70 14.05
N TYR A 317 -23.93 16.30 14.88
CA TYR A 317 -24.79 17.26 15.59
C TYR A 317 -24.58 17.21 17.11
N SER A 318 -24.71 18.34 17.80
CA SER A 318 -24.89 18.39 19.25
C SER A 318 -26.20 19.08 19.58
N GLN A 319 -26.88 18.66 20.66
CA GLN A 319 -28.08 19.33 21.14
C GLN A 319 -27.69 20.45 22.11
N GLU A 320 -28.24 21.64 21.93
CA GLU A 320 -28.07 22.76 22.86
C GLU A 320 -29.19 22.80 23.91
N ASP A 321 -28.90 23.45 25.06
CA ASP A 321 -29.87 23.74 26.11
C ASP A 321 -30.94 24.68 25.56
N GLY A 322 -32.06 24.11 25.12
CA GLY A 322 -33.14 24.86 24.46
C GLY A 322 -33.87 24.07 23.35
N GLY A 323 -33.32 22.92 22.92
CA GLY A 323 -33.92 22.06 21.90
C GLY A 323 -33.42 22.30 20.48
N ASP A 324 -32.54 23.28 20.29
CA ASP A 324 -31.86 23.51 19.01
C ASP A 324 -30.69 22.54 18.82
N TYR A 325 -30.35 22.28 17.55
CA TYR A 325 -29.22 21.43 17.18
C TYR A 325 -28.12 22.28 16.54
N LEU A 326 -26.88 22.10 17.01
CA LEU A 326 -25.70 22.64 16.36
C LEU A 326 -25.13 21.57 15.42
N LEU A 327 -25.05 21.88 14.13
CA LEU A 327 -24.35 21.06 13.15
C LEU A 327 -22.88 21.46 13.14
N HIS A 328 -22.00 20.51 13.42
CA HIS A 328 -20.56 20.64 13.29
C HIS A 328 -20.10 19.99 12.01
N PHE A 329 -19.11 20.60 11.37
CA PHE A 329 -18.41 20.06 10.22
C PHE A 329 -16.92 20.29 10.39
N GLU A 330 -16.14 19.23 10.17
CA GLU A 330 -14.69 19.22 10.23
C GLU A 330 -14.18 18.93 8.82
N GLU A 331 -13.61 19.95 8.19
CA GLU A 331 -12.96 19.84 6.88
C GLU A 331 -11.45 19.77 7.10
N ASP A 332 -10.85 18.61 6.83
CA ASP A 332 -9.40 18.38 6.97
C ASP A 332 -8.79 18.91 8.29
N GLY A 333 -9.57 18.85 9.39
CA GLY A 333 -9.19 19.27 10.73
C GLY A 333 -9.67 20.67 11.16
N ALA A 334 -10.22 21.47 10.25
CA ALA A 334 -10.85 22.75 10.59
C ALA A 334 -12.33 22.53 10.96
N VAL A 335 -12.67 22.78 12.24
CA VAL A 335 -14.04 22.64 12.73
C VAL A 335 -14.80 23.95 12.56
N GLN A 336 -15.98 23.85 11.98
CA GLN A 336 -16.95 24.92 11.84
C GLN A 336 -18.31 24.42 12.37
N ALA A 337 -19.15 25.35 12.81
CA ALA A 337 -20.46 25.02 13.34
C ALA A 337 -21.53 25.94 12.76
N LEU A 338 -22.70 25.35 12.49
CA LEU A 338 -23.88 26.03 11.97
C LEU A 338 -25.08 25.66 12.83
N SER A 339 -25.81 26.65 13.34
CA SER A 339 -27.06 26.40 14.05
C SER A 339 -28.15 25.95 13.07
N ILE A 340 -28.84 24.87 13.40
CA ILE A 340 -29.99 24.37 12.64
C ILE A 340 -31.22 24.41 13.55
N PRO A 341 -32.20 25.30 13.26
CA PRO A 341 -33.38 25.44 14.11
C PRO A 341 -34.24 24.18 14.10
N ASN A 342 -34.50 23.65 15.30
CA ASN A 342 -35.59 22.76 15.68
C ASN A 342 -36.12 21.77 14.60
N GLN A 343 -35.26 20.88 14.11
CA GLN A 343 -35.63 19.84 13.13
C GLN A 343 -35.93 18.49 13.81
N PRO A 344 -37.06 17.82 13.50
CA PRO A 344 -37.43 16.54 14.10
C PRO A 344 -36.53 15.37 13.66
N TYR A 345 -35.82 15.50 12.53
CA TYR A 345 -34.93 14.48 11.98
C TYR A 345 -33.54 15.06 11.65
N PRO A 346 -32.69 15.28 12.66
CA PRO A 346 -31.39 15.92 12.47
C PRO A 346 -30.46 15.19 11.48
N GLN A 347 -30.63 13.87 11.29
CA GLN A 347 -29.87 13.10 10.30
C GLN A 347 -30.26 13.41 8.84
N GLU A 348 -31.53 13.65 8.55
CA GLU A 348 -31.97 14.01 7.20
C GLU A 348 -31.66 15.47 6.88
N ALA A 349 -31.79 16.36 7.88
CA ALA A 349 -31.33 17.74 7.79
C ALA A 349 -29.82 17.83 7.50
N LEU A 350 -29.03 17.00 8.18
CA LEU A 350 -27.60 16.85 7.95
C LEU A 350 -27.30 16.45 6.51
N LYS A 351 -27.92 15.38 5.99
CA LYS A 351 -27.73 14.96 4.60
C LYS A 351 -28.13 16.04 3.61
N GLN A 352 -29.28 16.69 3.81
CA GLN A 352 -29.73 17.78 2.94
C GLN A 352 -28.74 18.95 2.95
N LYS A 353 -28.25 19.35 4.12
CA LYS A 353 -27.30 20.45 4.23
C LYS A 353 -25.96 20.13 3.59
N LEU A 354 -25.50 18.89 3.74
CA LEU A 354 -24.30 18.42 3.07
C LEU A 354 -24.45 18.39 1.55
N VAL A 355 -25.63 18.01 1.04
CA VAL A 355 -25.94 18.10 -0.40
C VAL A 355 -26.02 19.54 -0.88
N GLU A 356 -26.53 20.46 -0.07
CA GLU A 356 -26.56 21.90 -0.39
C GLU A 356 -25.15 22.50 -0.46
N LEU A 357 -24.29 22.16 0.50
CA LEU A 357 -22.93 22.71 0.60
C LEU A 357 -21.98 22.10 -0.42
N TYR A 358 -22.08 20.80 -0.69
CA TYR A 358 -21.08 20.06 -1.45
C TYR A 358 -21.61 19.35 -2.70
N GLY A 359 -22.93 19.40 -2.95
CA GLY A 359 -23.59 18.73 -4.08
C GLY A 359 -24.05 17.29 -3.77
N PRO A 360 -24.71 16.60 -4.73
CA PRO A 360 -25.17 15.23 -4.55
C PRO A 360 -23.98 14.27 -4.34
N GLN A 361 -23.87 13.70 -3.14
CA GLN A 361 -22.71 12.90 -2.72
C GLN A 361 -22.91 11.41 -3.02
N GLU A 362 -21.92 10.77 -3.64
CA GLU A 362 -21.89 9.32 -3.86
C GLU A 362 -21.38 8.53 -2.64
N TYR A 363 -20.70 9.19 -1.69
CA TYR A 363 -19.98 8.53 -0.60
C TYR A 363 -20.31 9.16 0.75
N THR A 364 -21.21 8.50 1.48
CA THR A 364 -21.52 8.79 2.88
C THR A 364 -21.25 7.57 3.74
N GLN A 365 -20.38 7.70 4.74
CA GLN A 365 -20.20 6.68 5.78
C GLN A 365 -20.76 7.22 7.09
N SER A 366 -21.71 6.50 7.69
CA SER A 366 -22.28 6.87 8.99
C SER A 366 -21.62 6.07 10.10
N GLY A 367 -21.15 6.77 11.14
CA GLY A 367 -20.55 6.22 12.34
C GLY A 367 -21.15 6.82 13.61
N ARG A 368 -20.62 6.42 14.77
CA ARG A 368 -20.94 7.01 16.08
C ARG A 368 -19.67 7.60 16.68
N ARG A 369 -19.74 8.84 17.17
CA ARG A 369 -18.68 9.57 17.89
C ARG A 369 -19.18 9.91 19.30
N GLY A 370 -18.37 9.75 20.34
CA GLY A 370 -18.74 10.05 21.75
C GLY A 370 -18.74 8.84 22.69
N SER A 371 -18.92 9.09 23.99
CA SER A 371 -19.03 8.04 25.01
C SER A 371 -20.30 7.21 24.82
N SER A 372 -20.36 6.00 25.40
CA SER A 372 -21.55 5.13 25.35
C SER A 372 -22.82 5.79 25.88
N GLU A 373 -22.68 6.85 26.69
CA GLU A 373 -23.76 7.56 27.36
C GLU A 373 -24.35 8.71 26.51
N ALA A 374 -23.62 9.23 25.51
CA ALA A 374 -24.10 10.28 24.62
C ALA A 374 -23.55 10.10 23.19
N PRO A 375 -23.97 9.05 22.45
CA PRO A 375 -23.48 8.82 21.11
C PRO A 375 -24.02 9.88 20.13
N VAL A 376 -23.11 10.64 19.54
CA VAL A 376 -23.42 11.53 18.43
C VAL A 376 -23.31 10.73 17.13
N THR A 377 -24.31 10.84 16.26
CA THR A 377 -24.20 10.27 14.90
C THR A 377 -23.28 11.16 14.07
N THR A 378 -22.22 10.58 13.51
CA THR A 378 -21.31 11.26 12.60
C THR A 378 -21.53 10.74 11.18
N THR A 379 -21.54 11.63 10.21
CA THR A 379 -21.54 11.30 8.78
C THR A 379 -20.26 11.84 8.17
N GLU A 380 -19.48 10.97 7.54
CA GLU A 380 -18.31 11.35 6.76
C GLU A 380 -18.66 11.41 5.29
N ILE A 381 -18.19 12.46 4.64
CA ILE A 381 -18.29 12.72 3.21
C ILE A 381 -16.89 12.88 2.65
N PHE A 382 -16.75 12.43 1.42
CA PHE A 382 -15.58 12.65 0.61
C PHE A 382 -15.93 13.50 -0.61
N ILE A 383 -15.21 14.61 -0.80
CA ILE A 383 -15.31 15.48 -1.96
C ILE A 383 -14.10 15.21 -2.84
N PRO A 384 -14.25 14.55 -4.00
CA PRO A 384 -13.11 14.21 -4.84
C PRO A 384 -12.41 15.46 -5.36
N SER A 385 -11.09 15.39 -5.47
CA SER A 385 -10.33 16.42 -6.18
C SER A 385 -10.75 16.42 -7.65
N SER A 386 -10.81 17.60 -8.26
CA SER A 386 -11.17 17.79 -9.67
C SER A 386 -10.21 17.06 -10.63
N GLY A 387 -9.00 16.73 -10.16
CA GLY A 387 -8.05 15.88 -10.89
C GLY A 387 -7.59 16.46 -12.23
N GLU A 388 -7.91 17.71 -12.54
CA GLU A 388 -7.36 18.37 -13.72
C GLU A 388 -5.86 18.55 -13.54
N PRO A 389 -5.03 18.21 -14.54
CA PRO A 389 -3.61 18.47 -14.46
C PRO A 389 -3.44 19.96 -14.25
N HIS A 390 -2.81 20.36 -13.13
CA HIS A 390 -2.39 21.73 -12.91
C HIS A 390 -1.52 22.15 -14.10
N GLN A 391 -2.13 22.83 -15.07
CA GLN A 391 -1.40 23.61 -16.05
C GLN A 391 -0.76 24.73 -15.23
N ASN A 392 0.49 24.51 -14.81
CA ASN A 392 1.26 25.56 -14.18
C ASN A 392 1.22 26.77 -15.11
N ALA A 393 0.68 27.87 -14.57
CA ALA A 393 0.79 29.17 -15.18
C ALA A 393 2.28 29.43 -15.46
N SER A 394 2.52 29.79 -16.72
CA SER A 394 3.78 30.18 -17.36
C SER A 394 4.70 31.07 -16.55
#